data_AF-A0A7C6RT26-F1
#
_entry.id   AF-A0A7C6RT26-F1
#
_cell.length_a   1.000
_cell.length_b   1.000
_cell.length_c   1.000
_cell.angle_alpha   90.00
_cell.angle_beta   90.00
_cell.angle_gamma   90.00
#
_symmetry.space_group_name_H-M   'P 1'
#
loop_
_entity.id
_entity.type
_entity.pdbx_description
1 polymer ?
#
loop_
_entity_poly.entity_id
_entity_poly.type
_entity_poly.pdbx_seq_one_letter_code
_entity_poly.pdbx_strand_id
1 'polypeptide(L)'
;MVDRKEIQEARAAAQEVLRLLDEVERTLRGARNWGFFDMFSKRSLFSSLIKYGKIDKAEGQLRQVQSALRRLQKELGDINLSIRESLNVGGFQAFLDIAFDNLISDWITQSRIHESLREVEYVKGEVRQVLARLDKMEREL
;
A
#
# COMPACT_ATOMS: atom_id res chain seq x y z
N MET A 1 10.85 -26.69 3.74
CA MET A 1 11.22 -26.05 5.03
C MET A 1 11.26 -24.57 4.79
N VAL A 2 10.55 -23.78 5.58
CA VAL A 2 10.63 -22.31 5.51
C VAL A 2 12.04 -21.89 5.90
N ASP A 3 12.73 -21.16 5.04
CA ASP A 3 14.05 -20.60 5.34
C ASP A 3 13.87 -19.29 6.11
N ARG A 4 14.68 -19.08 7.14
CA ARG A 4 14.77 -17.79 7.85
C ARG A 4 15.02 -16.64 6.86
N LYS A 5 15.77 -16.91 5.79
CA LYS A 5 16.02 -15.96 4.71
C LYS A 5 14.72 -15.53 4.00
N GLU A 6 13.84 -16.47 3.66
CA GLU A 6 12.55 -16.18 2.99
C GLU A 6 11.67 -15.28 3.88
N ILE A 7 11.63 -15.55 5.19
CA ILE A 7 10.91 -14.70 6.16
C ILE A 7 11.48 -13.29 6.18
N GLN A 8 12.81 -13.14 6.17
CA GLN A 8 13.46 -11.83 6.14
C GLN A 8 13.18 -11.07 4.84
N GLU A 9 13.16 -11.75 3.69
CA GLU A 9 12.82 -11.16 2.39
C GLU A 9 11.37 -10.67 2.36
N ALA A 10 10.41 -11.47 2.84
CA ALA A 10 9.01 -11.06 2.96
C ALA A 10 8.83 -9.90 3.93
N ARG A 11 9.56 -9.88 5.05
CA ARG A 11 9.51 -8.80 6.04
C ARG A 11 10.07 -7.50 5.47
N ALA A 12 11.18 -7.58 4.72
CA ALA A 12 11.74 -6.44 4.01
C ALA A 12 10.76 -5.88 2.96
N ALA A 13 10.10 -6.75 2.20
CA ALA A 13 9.08 -6.35 1.23
C ALA A 13 7.87 -5.68 1.91
N ALA A 14 7.40 -6.21 3.03
CA ALA A 14 6.29 -5.62 3.79
C ALA A 14 6.64 -4.26 4.39
N GLN A 15 7.86 -4.10 4.91
CA GLN A 15 8.34 -2.82 5.43
C GLN A 15 8.45 -1.76 4.33
N GLU A 16 8.88 -2.16 3.12
CA GLU A 16 8.93 -1.27 1.96
C GLU A 16 7.54 -0.82 1.53
N VAL A 17 6.55 -1.72 1.52
CA VAL A 17 5.15 -1.37 1.26
C VAL A 17 4.64 -0.33 2.25
N LEU A 18 4.88 -0.52 3.56
CA LEU A 18 4.47 0.45 4.58
C LEU A 18 5.11 1.82 4.37
N ARG A 19 6.41 1.84 4.06
CA ARG A 19 7.16 3.07 3.79
C ARG A 19 6.54 3.84 2.62
N LEU A 20 6.22 3.15 1.52
CA LEU A 20 5.60 3.76 0.34
C LEU A 20 4.17 4.24 0.62
N LEU A 21 3.38 3.48 1.37
CA LEU A 21 2.03 3.89 1.78
C LEU A 21 2.04 5.15 2.66
N ASP A 22 3.01 5.27 3.57
CA ASP A 22 3.20 6.49 4.37
C ASP A 22 3.55 7.70 3.49
N GLU A 23 4.31 7.51 2.42
CA GLU A 23 4.61 8.58 1.48
C GLU A 23 3.38 9.01 0.66
N VAL A 24 2.57 8.05 0.20
CA VAL A 24 1.28 8.33 -0.45
C VAL A 24 0.41 9.14 0.50
N GLU A 25 0.23 8.67 1.74
CA GLU A 25 -0.60 9.33 2.75
C GLU A 25 -0.18 10.78 2.98
N ARG A 26 1.12 11.05 3.08
CA ARG A 26 1.67 12.41 3.23
C ARG A 26 1.33 13.28 2.02
N THR A 27 1.49 12.76 0.80
CA THR A 27 1.13 13.49 -0.42
C THR A 27 -0.37 13.78 -0.47
N LEU A 28 -1.22 12.81 -0.13
CA LEU A 28 -2.68 12.94 -0.12
C LEU A 28 -3.17 13.95 0.92
N ARG A 29 -2.67 13.90 2.16
CA ARG A 29 -2.96 14.91 3.20
C ARG A 29 -2.48 16.29 2.76
N GLY A 30 -1.31 16.34 2.12
CA GLY A 30 -0.76 17.54 1.50
C GLY A 30 -1.59 18.07 0.34
N ALA A 31 -2.36 17.25 -0.39
CA ALA A 31 -3.28 17.70 -1.43
C ALA A 31 -4.61 18.17 -0.83
N ARG A 32 -5.13 17.45 0.19
CA ARG A 32 -6.37 17.79 0.92
C ARG A 32 -6.31 19.16 1.56
N ASN A 33 -5.22 19.46 2.27
CA ASN A 33 -5.09 20.71 3.02
C ASN A 33 -5.01 21.96 2.10
N TRP A 34 -4.60 21.78 0.84
CA TRP A 34 -4.60 22.86 -0.16
C TRP A 34 -5.99 23.11 -0.74
N GLY A 35 -6.84 22.08 -0.85
CA GLY A 35 -8.24 22.22 -1.30
C GLY A 35 -9.11 23.07 -0.37
N PHE A 36 -8.81 23.10 0.93
CA PHE A 36 -9.50 23.97 1.90
C PHE A 36 -9.01 25.43 1.88
N PHE A 37 -7.73 25.66 1.56
CA PHE A 37 -7.17 27.00 1.42
C PHE A 37 -7.81 27.77 0.24
N ASP A 38 -8.27 27.05 -0.77
CA ASP A 38 -8.82 27.59 -2.01
C ASP A 38 -10.26 28.09 -1.90
N MET A 39 -11.08 27.49 -1.02
CA MET A 39 -12.46 27.95 -0.79
C MET A 39 -12.53 29.32 -0.09
N PHE A 40 -11.45 29.74 0.58
CA PHE A 40 -11.36 31.06 1.21
C PHE A 40 -10.77 32.15 0.30
N SER A 41 -10.11 31.79 -0.81
CA SER A 41 -9.52 32.72 -1.76
C SER A 41 -10.24 32.68 -3.10
N LYS A 42 -11.44 33.29 -3.16
CA LYS A 42 -12.20 33.53 -4.40
C LYS A 42 -11.41 34.43 -5.38
N ARG A 43 -10.34 33.93 -6.00
CA ARG A 43 -9.62 34.47 -7.19
C ARG A 43 -8.24 33.79 -7.25
N SER A 44 -8.13 32.63 -7.88
CA SER A 44 -6.83 32.26 -8.44
C SER A 44 -6.93 31.12 -9.44
N LEU A 45 -6.51 31.38 -10.67
CA LEU A 45 -6.23 30.37 -11.70
C LEU A 45 -4.96 29.55 -11.38
N PHE A 46 -4.23 29.88 -10.30
CA PHE A 46 -2.99 29.20 -9.88
C PHE A 46 -3.23 27.93 -9.05
N SER A 47 -4.44 27.69 -8.54
CA SER A 47 -4.71 26.54 -7.68
C SER A 47 -4.84 25.22 -8.43
N SER A 48 -5.25 25.26 -9.70
CA SER A 48 -5.37 24.08 -10.55
C SER A 48 -4.01 23.42 -10.84
N LEU A 49 -2.95 24.19 -11.12
CA LEU A 49 -1.65 23.64 -11.55
C LEU A 49 -0.88 22.89 -10.44
N ILE A 50 -0.97 23.39 -9.19
CA ILE A 50 -0.35 22.72 -8.02
C ILE A 50 -1.15 21.48 -7.62
N LYS A 51 -2.46 21.46 -7.88
CA LYS A 51 -3.34 20.32 -7.64
C LYS A 51 -3.02 19.13 -8.54
N TYR A 52 -2.76 19.35 -9.84
CA TYR A 52 -2.32 18.29 -10.75
C TYR A 52 -1.01 17.66 -10.29
N GLY A 53 0.02 18.45 -9.99
CA GLY A 53 1.33 17.90 -9.61
C GLY A 53 1.32 17.01 -8.36
N LYS A 54 0.47 17.28 -7.37
CA LYS A 54 0.34 16.42 -6.18
C LYS A 54 -0.50 15.16 -6.44
N ILE A 55 -1.51 15.25 -7.29
CA ILE A 55 -2.33 14.10 -7.69
C ILE A 55 -1.49 13.16 -8.55
N ASP A 56 -0.79 13.68 -9.56
CA ASP A 56 0.11 12.92 -10.43
C ASP A 56 1.23 12.27 -9.61
N LYS A 57 1.77 12.99 -8.61
CA LYS A 57 2.74 12.43 -7.67
C LYS A 57 2.15 11.29 -6.85
N ALA A 58 0.96 11.46 -6.28
CA ALA A 58 0.30 10.40 -5.49
C ALA A 58 0.02 9.17 -6.35
N GLU A 59 -0.41 9.36 -7.60
CA GLU A 59 -0.61 8.29 -8.57
C GLU A 59 0.71 7.55 -8.88
N GLY A 60 1.80 8.29 -9.09
CA GLY A 60 3.14 7.72 -9.25
C GLY A 60 3.62 6.94 -8.02
N GLN A 61 3.30 7.40 -6.81
CA GLN A 61 3.60 6.69 -5.56
C GLN A 61 2.73 5.44 -5.40
N LEU A 62 1.47 5.48 -5.80
CA LEU A 62 0.59 4.32 -5.77
C LEU A 62 1.01 3.22 -6.75
N ARG A 63 1.56 3.59 -7.92
CA ARG A 63 2.23 2.62 -8.82
C ARG A 63 3.43 1.95 -8.15
N GLN A 64 4.20 2.68 -7.35
CA GLN A 64 5.31 2.09 -6.58
C GLN A 64 4.79 1.15 -5.48
N VAL A 65 3.72 1.54 -4.77
CA VAL A 65 3.02 0.66 -3.82
C VAL A 65 2.56 -0.62 -4.53
N GLN A 66 2.02 -0.52 -5.75
CA GLN A 66 1.60 -1.68 -6.53
C GLN A 66 2.76 -2.66 -6.78
N SER A 67 3.91 -2.14 -7.22
CA SER A 67 5.10 -2.94 -7.47
C SER A 67 5.61 -3.60 -6.19
N ALA A 68 5.64 -2.86 -5.07
CA ALA A 68 6.08 -3.38 -3.78
C ALA A 68 5.12 -4.44 -3.22
N LEU A 69 3.81 -4.26 -3.34
CA LEU A 69 2.81 -5.26 -2.94
C LEU A 69 2.92 -6.53 -3.78
N ARG A 70 3.20 -6.43 -5.09
CA ARG A 70 3.43 -7.60 -5.95
C ARG A 70 4.68 -8.36 -5.55
N ARG A 71 5.73 -7.63 -5.16
CA ARG A 71 6.93 -8.26 -4.59
C ARG A 71 6.59 -8.97 -3.28
N LEU A 72 5.91 -8.30 -2.35
CA LEU A 72 5.47 -8.91 -1.09
C LEU A 72 4.62 -10.18 -1.34
N GLN A 73 3.72 -10.16 -2.33
CA GLN A 73 2.94 -11.33 -2.75
C GLN A 73 3.83 -12.50 -3.14
N LYS A 74 4.87 -12.21 -3.93
CA LYS A 74 5.83 -13.22 -4.38
C LYS A 74 6.58 -13.82 -3.20
N GLU A 75 7.17 -12.99 -2.34
CA GLU A 75 7.96 -13.48 -1.18
C GLU A 75 7.07 -14.32 -0.23
N LEU A 76 5.82 -13.91 -0.02
CA LEU A 76 4.86 -14.69 0.78
C LEU A 76 4.39 -15.96 0.09
N GLY A 77 4.33 -15.94 -1.24
CA GLY A 77 4.08 -17.11 -2.08
C GLY A 77 5.18 -18.15 -1.92
N ASP A 78 6.44 -17.73 -1.87
CA ASP A 78 7.60 -18.60 -1.69
C ASP A 78 7.58 -19.23 -0.28
N ILE A 79 7.28 -18.45 0.77
CA ILE A 79 7.05 -18.98 2.13
C ILE A 79 5.88 -19.97 2.15
N ASN A 80 4.76 -19.66 1.48
CA ASN A 80 3.61 -20.54 1.41
C ASN A 80 3.89 -21.82 0.61
N LEU A 81 4.68 -21.76 -0.47
CA LEU A 81 5.14 -22.93 -1.22
C LEU A 81 5.98 -23.84 -0.34
N SER A 82 6.86 -23.27 0.49
CA SER A 82 7.63 -23.98 1.52
C SER A 82 6.77 -24.60 2.64
N ILE A 83 5.54 -24.09 2.85
CA ILE A 83 4.56 -24.54 3.87
C ILE A 83 3.41 -25.37 3.26
N ARG A 84 3.19 -25.38 1.95
CA ARG A 84 2.01 -25.99 1.30
C ARG A 84 1.93 -27.51 1.44
N GLU A 85 2.97 -28.16 1.98
CA GLU A 85 2.89 -29.52 2.51
C GLU A 85 2.07 -29.62 3.82
N SER A 86 1.70 -28.48 4.43
CA SER A 86 0.95 -28.33 5.68
C SER A 86 0.24 -26.95 5.80
N LEU A 87 -0.96 -26.82 5.23
CA LEU A 87 -2.05 -25.88 5.60
C LEU A 87 -1.98 -24.37 5.22
N ASN A 88 -2.95 -24.00 4.35
CA ASN A 88 -3.81 -22.80 4.27
C ASN A 88 -3.23 -21.37 4.51
N VAL A 89 -2.58 -20.80 3.48
CA VAL A 89 -2.27 -19.36 3.33
C VAL A 89 -3.16 -18.70 2.25
N GLY A 90 -4.42 -19.10 2.13
CA GLY A 90 -5.34 -18.56 1.10
C GLY A 90 -5.75 -17.09 1.32
N GLY A 91 -5.77 -16.62 2.57
CA GLY A 91 -6.38 -15.33 2.94
C GLY A 91 -5.61 -14.09 2.46
N PHE A 92 -4.28 -14.13 2.44
CA PHE A 92 -3.47 -12.96 2.05
C PHE A 92 -3.51 -12.71 0.53
N GLN A 93 -3.54 -13.79 -0.27
CA GLN A 93 -3.70 -13.69 -1.72
C GLN A 93 -5.02 -12.98 -2.07
N ALA A 94 -6.13 -13.43 -1.47
CA ALA A 94 -7.44 -12.82 -1.66
C ALA A 94 -7.48 -11.36 -1.19
N PHE A 95 -6.82 -11.03 -0.08
CA PHE A 95 -6.64 -9.64 0.35
C PHE A 95 -5.92 -8.80 -0.71
N LEU A 96 -4.80 -9.29 -1.24
CA LEU A 96 -4.02 -8.54 -2.22
C LEU A 96 -4.83 -8.28 -3.49
N ASP A 97 -5.56 -9.27 -3.99
CA ASP A 97 -6.41 -9.11 -5.16
C ASP A 97 -7.46 -8.01 -4.90
N ILE A 98 -8.11 -8.03 -3.73
CA ILE A 98 -9.08 -7.00 -3.32
C ILE A 98 -8.41 -5.61 -3.15
N ALA A 99 -7.21 -5.56 -2.57
CA ALA A 99 -6.48 -4.32 -2.36
C ALA A 99 -6.01 -3.71 -3.68
N PHE A 100 -5.52 -4.53 -4.61
CA PHE A 100 -5.11 -4.07 -5.94
C PHE A 100 -6.29 -3.55 -6.76
N ASP A 101 -7.40 -4.29 -6.79
CA ASP A 101 -8.56 -3.94 -7.60
C ASP A 101 -9.22 -2.64 -7.12
N ASN A 102 -9.42 -2.48 -5.82
CA ASN A 102 -10.13 -1.32 -5.29
C ASN A 102 -9.20 -0.10 -5.10
N LEU A 103 -8.05 -0.25 -4.43
CA LEU A 103 -7.24 0.91 -4.03
C LEU A 103 -6.49 1.54 -5.22
N ILE A 104 -5.95 0.71 -6.10
CA ILE A 104 -5.03 1.19 -7.14
C ILE A 104 -5.78 1.47 -8.44
N SER A 105 -6.70 0.60 -8.85
CA SER A 105 -7.46 0.77 -10.10
C SER A 105 -8.42 1.97 -10.04
N ASP A 106 -9.18 2.11 -8.95
CA ASP A 106 -10.15 3.20 -8.82
C ASP A 106 -9.46 4.55 -8.66
N TRP A 107 -8.28 4.60 -8.01
CA TRP A 107 -7.49 5.82 -7.91
C TRP A 107 -6.96 6.31 -9.25
N ILE A 108 -6.49 5.39 -10.11
CA ILE A 108 -6.06 5.70 -11.49
C ILE A 108 -7.24 6.29 -12.28
N THR A 109 -8.47 5.87 -11.97
CA THR A 109 -9.67 6.26 -12.71
C THR A 109 -10.33 7.52 -12.15
N GLN A 110 -10.21 7.81 -10.84
CA GLN A 110 -10.88 8.92 -10.18
C GLN A 110 -10.09 9.46 -8.97
N SER A 111 -9.78 10.76 -8.95
CA SER A 111 -9.00 11.38 -7.86
C SER A 111 -9.83 11.73 -6.62
N ARG A 112 -10.21 10.75 -5.79
CA ARG A 112 -10.98 10.96 -4.55
C ARG A 112 -10.11 10.88 -3.29
N ILE A 113 -9.42 11.98 -2.97
CA ILE A 113 -8.42 12.07 -1.88
C ILE A 113 -8.88 11.46 -0.54
N HIS A 114 -10.14 11.63 -0.15
CA HIS A 114 -10.62 11.11 1.13
C HIS A 114 -10.85 9.59 1.11
N GLU A 115 -11.35 9.04 0.01
CA GLU A 115 -11.51 7.60 -0.17
C GLU A 115 -10.16 6.90 -0.10
N SER A 116 -9.16 7.39 -0.83
CA SER A 116 -7.89 6.67 -0.86
C SER A 116 -6.99 6.92 0.34
N LEU A 117 -7.22 7.96 1.14
CA LEU A 117 -6.66 7.99 2.49
C LEU A 117 -7.19 6.84 3.34
N ARG A 118 -8.48 6.47 3.22
CA ARG A 118 -9.04 5.33 3.95
C ARG A 118 -8.50 4.00 3.41
N GLU A 119 -8.40 3.87 2.10
CA GLU A 119 -7.85 2.67 1.47
C GLU A 119 -6.37 2.49 1.83
N VAL A 120 -5.56 3.55 1.81
CA VAL A 120 -4.16 3.52 2.23
C VAL A 120 -4.03 3.05 3.68
N GLU A 121 -4.86 3.57 4.59
CA GLU A 121 -4.88 3.11 5.98
C GLU A 121 -5.31 1.65 6.13
N TYR A 122 -6.31 1.21 5.34
CA TYR A 122 -6.74 -0.18 5.31
C TYR A 122 -5.59 -1.12 4.88
N VAL A 123 -4.91 -0.81 3.77
CA VAL A 123 -3.78 -1.63 3.29
C VAL A 123 -2.61 -1.60 4.29
N LYS A 124 -2.33 -0.47 4.94
CA LYS A 124 -1.34 -0.41 6.03
C LYS A 124 -1.70 -1.36 7.17
N GLY A 125 -2.98 -1.44 7.55
CA GLY A 125 -3.46 -2.37 8.58
C GLY A 125 -3.19 -3.83 8.22
N GLU A 126 -3.48 -4.21 6.98
CA GLU A 126 -3.30 -5.58 6.48
C GLU A 126 -1.82 -5.96 6.36
N VAL A 127 -0.97 -5.05 5.86
CA VAL A 127 0.49 -5.28 5.80
C VAL A 127 1.10 -5.39 7.20
N ARG A 128 0.57 -4.68 8.20
CA ARG A 128 0.98 -4.86 9.61
C ARG A 128 0.59 -6.23 10.15
N GLN A 129 -0.57 -6.77 9.77
CA GLN A 129 -0.96 -8.13 10.16
C GLN A 129 -0.02 -9.17 9.53
N VAL A 130 0.41 -8.98 8.29
CA VAL A 130 1.44 -9.80 7.65
C VAL A 130 2.74 -9.77 8.44
N LEU A 131 3.24 -8.58 8.79
CA LEU A 131 4.47 -8.43 9.58
C LEU A 131 4.36 -9.17 10.91
N ALA A 132 3.24 -9.01 11.63
CA ALA A 132 3.01 -9.71 12.90
C ALA A 132 3.03 -11.24 12.73
N ARG A 133 2.51 -11.75 11.61
CA ARG A 133 2.53 -13.18 11.29
C ARG A 133 3.94 -13.68 10.95
N LEU A 134 4.70 -12.91 10.14
CA LEU A 134 6.09 -13.21 9.84
C LEU A 134 6.97 -13.22 11.09
N ASP A 135 6.79 -12.24 11.98
CA ASP A 135 7.50 -12.15 13.26
C ASP A 135 7.18 -13.34 14.17
N LYS A 136 5.94 -13.85 14.15
CA LYS A 136 5.57 -15.07 14.88
C LYS A 136 6.26 -16.29 14.30
N MET A 137 6.28 -16.43 12.97
CA MET A 137 6.95 -17.55 12.29
C MET A 137 8.46 -17.55 12.53
N GLU A 138 9.12 -16.38 12.52
CA GLU A 138 10.56 -16.28 12.82
C GLU A 138 10.89 -16.76 14.24
N ARG A 139 9.97 -16.60 15.20
CA ARG A 139 10.18 -17.07 16.59
C ARG A 139 9.94 -18.57 16.77
N GLU A 140 9.20 -19.19 15.85
CA GLU A 140 8.84 -20.61 15.89
C GLU A 140 9.83 -21.49 15.10
N LEU A 141 10.76 -20.87 14.34
CA LEU A 141 11.93 -21.50 13.72
C LEU A 141 13.08 -21.67 14.72
#